data_AF-A0A2D3L4H0-F1
#
_entry.id   AF-A0A2D3L4H0-F1
#
_cell.length_a   1.000
_cell.length_b   1.000
_cell.length_c   1.000
_cell.angle_alpha   90.00
_cell.angle_beta   90.00
_cell.angle_gamma   90.00
#
_symmetry.space_group_name_H-M   'P 1'
#
loop_
_entity.id
_entity.type
_entity.pdbx_description
1 polymer ?
#
loop_
_entity_poly.entity_id
_entity_poly.type
_entity_poly.pdbx_seq_one_letter_code
_entity_poly.pdbx_strand_id
1 'polypeptide(L)'
;MIILWEGKGIGEKELISLDALKMQKMVISKVDDILSSRYSFYQGSSLYENWFPGKILEYKYIFGLKRFLDDFDYIRLINDKVKY
;
A
#
# COMPACT_ATOMS: atom_id res chain seq x y z
N MET A 1 1.51 6.85 -12.64
CA MET A 1 0.89 6.45 -11.36
C MET A 1 1.78 6.93 -10.21
N ILE A 2 1.24 7.70 -9.27
CA ILE A 2 1.99 8.21 -8.10
C ILE A 2 1.39 7.61 -6.81
N ILE A 3 2.23 7.06 -5.94
CA ILE A 3 1.79 6.56 -4.63
C ILE A 3 1.75 7.76 -3.68
N LEU A 4 0.55 8.13 -3.21
CA LEU A 4 0.35 9.28 -2.32
C LEU A 4 0.31 8.89 -0.84
N TRP A 5 0.08 7.61 -0.56
CA TRP A 5 0.10 7.07 0.80
C TRP A 5 0.50 5.61 0.81
N GLU A 6 1.30 5.25 1.81
CA GLU A 6 1.66 3.87 2.11
C GLU A 6 1.65 3.65 3.64
N GLY A 7 0.82 2.73 4.13
CA GLY A 7 0.78 2.37 5.56
C GLY A 7 -0.62 2.04 6.10
N LYS A 8 -0.70 1.52 7.33
CA LYS A 8 -1.92 0.91 7.94
C LYS A 8 -3.02 1.91 8.36
N GLY A 9 -2.81 3.22 8.22
CA GLY A 9 -3.55 4.24 8.98
C GLY A 9 -4.38 5.25 8.19
N ILE A 10 -4.58 5.09 6.88
CA ILE A 10 -5.37 6.07 6.12
C ILE A 10 -6.86 5.96 6.45
N GLY A 11 -7.49 7.08 6.77
CA GLY A 11 -8.91 7.18 7.05
C GLY A 11 -9.72 7.65 5.85
N GLU A 12 -11.04 7.65 6.01
CA GLU A 12 -11.96 8.04 4.94
C GLU A 12 -11.85 9.53 4.58
N LYS A 13 -11.58 10.41 5.54
CA LYS A 13 -11.44 11.85 5.29
C LYS A 13 -10.26 12.15 4.38
N GLU A 14 -9.15 11.46 4.60
CA GLU A 14 -7.95 11.54 3.77
C GLU A 14 -8.25 11.01 2.36
N LEU A 15 -8.98 9.90 2.25
CA LEU A 15 -9.38 9.34 0.95
C LEU A 15 -10.30 10.28 0.16
N ILE A 16 -11.27 10.92 0.79
CA ILE A 16 -12.12 11.94 0.14
C ILE A 16 -11.26 13.10 -0.39
N SER A 17 -10.30 13.56 0.42
CA SER A 17 -9.40 14.63 0.02
C SER A 17 -8.52 14.24 -1.16
N LEU A 18 -8.02 12.99 -1.15
CA LEU A 18 -7.24 12.45 -2.26
C LEU A 18 -8.10 12.27 -3.51
N ASP A 19 -9.35 11.85 -3.39
CA ASP A 19 -10.25 11.63 -4.53
C ASP A 19 -10.45 12.90 -5.38
N ALA A 20 -10.53 14.07 -4.72
CA ALA A 20 -10.62 15.37 -5.38
C ALA A 20 -9.44 15.70 -6.33
N LEU A 21 -8.27 15.06 -6.16
CA LEU A 21 -7.11 15.25 -7.03
C LEU A 21 -7.30 14.54 -8.38
N LYS A 22 -7.38 15.29 -9.48
CA LYS A 22 -7.53 14.75 -10.84
C LYS A 22 -6.21 14.25 -11.44
N MET A 23 -5.53 13.36 -10.72
CA MET A 23 -4.27 12.76 -11.16
C MET A 23 -4.28 11.24 -10.93
N GLN A 24 -3.49 10.52 -11.72
CA GLN A 24 -3.31 9.08 -11.54
C GLN A 24 -2.52 8.82 -10.24
N LYS A 25 -3.24 8.35 -9.21
CA LYS A 25 -2.73 8.14 -7.86
C LYS A 25 -3.02 6.74 -7.37
N MET A 26 -2.30 6.34 -6.33
CA MET A 26 -2.51 5.11 -5.60
C MET A 26 -2.33 5.35 -4.10
N VAL A 27 -3.16 4.67 -3.32
CA VAL A 27 -3.03 4.54 -1.86
C VAL A 27 -2.87 3.07 -1.57
N ILE A 28 -1.81 2.70 -0.85
CA ILE A 28 -1.58 1.33 -0.42
C ILE A 28 -1.75 1.27 1.10
N SER A 29 -2.65 0.40 1.55
CA SER A 29 -2.98 0.25 2.96
C SER A 29 -3.36 -1.20 3.28
N LYS A 30 -3.78 -1.44 4.52
CA LYS A 30 -4.33 -2.73 4.95
C LYS A 30 -5.53 -3.12 4.08
N VAL A 31 -5.85 -4.41 4.05
CA VAL A 31 -7.04 -4.89 3.34
C VAL A 31 -8.30 -4.25 3.93
N ASP A 32 -9.10 -3.65 3.06
CA ASP A 32 -10.42 -3.09 3.37
C ASP A 32 -11.28 -3.10 2.10
N ASP A 33 -12.21 -4.05 2.02
CA ASP A 33 -13.03 -4.28 0.83
C ASP A 33 -14.04 -3.13 0.59
N ILE A 34 -14.45 -2.45 1.66
CA ILE A 34 -15.38 -1.32 1.58
C ILE A 34 -14.65 -0.14 0.93
N LEU A 35 -13.43 0.17 1.39
CA LEU A 35 -12.64 1.25 0.80
C LEU A 35 -12.15 0.90 -0.61
N SER A 36 -11.79 -0.36 -0.86
CA SER A 36 -11.34 -0.82 -2.19
C SER A 36 -12.47 -0.75 -3.23
N SER A 37 -13.72 -0.99 -2.83
CA SER A 37 -14.88 -0.86 -3.73
C SER A 37 -15.32 0.59 -3.95
N ARG A 38 -15.12 1.46 -2.94
CA ARG A 38 -15.49 2.88 -3.01
C ARG A 38 -14.45 3.73 -3.76
N TYR A 39 -13.17 3.48 -3.56
CA TYR A 39 -12.08 4.27 -4.10
C TYR A 39 -11.21 3.41 -5.02
N SER A 40 -11.30 3.64 -6.33
CA SER A 40 -10.56 2.87 -7.34
C SER A 40 -9.03 3.00 -7.23
N PHE A 41 -8.54 4.05 -6.56
CA PHE A 41 -7.12 4.28 -6.28
C PHE A 41 -6.67 3.66 -4.94
N TYR A 42 -7.58 3.11 -4.14
CA TYR A 42 -7.25 2.41 -2.90
C TYR A 42 -6.89 0.96 -3.20
N GLN A 43 -5.73 0.54 -2.70
CA GLN A 43 -5.23 -0.80 -2.84
C GLN A 43 -4.97 -1.40 -1.46
N GLY A 44 -5.87 -2.29 -1.04
CA GLY A 44 -5.66 -3.13 0.11
C GLY A 44 -4.59 -4.19 -0.16
N SER A 45 -3.69 -4.41 0.80
CA SER A 45 -2.73 -5.51 0.77
C SER A 45 -2.45 -6.06 2.17
N SER A 46 -2.32 -7.38 2.27
CA SER A 46 -2.00 -8.10 3.51
C SER A 46 -0.60 -7.74 4.04
N LEU A 47 0.29 -7.21 3.19
CA LEU A 47 1.59 -6.67 3.58
C LEU A 47 1.47 -5.62 4.70
N TYR A 48 0.34 -4.91 4.74
CA TYR A 48 0.08 -3.82 5.69
C TYR A 48 -0.72 -4.23 6.93
N GLU A 49 -1.16 -5.50 7.06
CA GLU A 49 -1.90 -5.94 8.25
C GLU A 49 -1.07 -5.83 9.53
N ASN A 50 0.22 -6.18 9.45
CA ASN A 50 1.18 -6.10 10.55
C ASN A 50 2.24 -5.03 10.30
N TRP A 51 1.87 -3.94 9.65
CA TRP A 51 2.77 -2.83 9.37
C TRP A 51 2.79 -1.81 10.52
N PHE A 52 3.98 -1.35 10.87
CA PHE A 52 4.22 -0.33 11.89
C PHE A 52 5.40 0.56 11.49
N PRO A 53 5.44 1.83 11.93
CA PRO A 53 6.60 2.70 11.75
C PRO A 53 7.83 2.09 12.43
N GLY A 54 8.93 1.90 11.68
CA GLY A 54 10.13 1.21 12.18
C GLY A 54 10.24 -0.25 11.76
N LYS A 55 9.20 -0.85 11.14
CA LYS A 55 9.30 -2.16 10.48
C LYS A 55 10.43 -2.20 9.44
N ILE A 56 10.73 -1.07 8.79
CA ILE A 56 11.87 -0.89 7.87
C ILE A 56 13.23 -1.02 8.59
N LEU A 57 13.32 -0.66 9.87
CA LEU A 57 14.55 -0.81 10.67
C LEU A 57 14.73 -2.27 11.11
N GLU A 58 13.65 -2.96 11.50
CA GLU A 58 13.68 -4.42 11.70
C GLU A 58 14.04 -5.18 10.41
N TYR A 59 13.66 -4.63 9.26
CA TYR A 59 14.00 -5.10 7.91
C TYR A 59 15.51 -5.15 7.60
N LYS A 60 16.37 -4.51 8.41
CA LYS A 60 17.82 -4.46 8.22
C LYS A 60 18.59 -5.64 8.82
N TYR A 61 17.93 -6.64 9.43
CA TYR A 61 18.61 -7.83 9.92
C TYR A 61 19.11 -8.75 8.78
N ILE A 62 20.34 -9.25 8.89
CA ILE A 62 21.13 -9.89 7.80
C ILE A 62 20.52 -11.22 7.27
N PHE A 63 19.57 -11.84 7.99
CA PHE A 63 19.05 -13.19 7.68
C PHE A 63 17.53 -13.27 7.40
N GLY A 64 16.87 -12.15 7.09
CA GLY A 64 15.44 -12.16 6.85
C GLY A 64 15.05 -12.76 5.49
N LEU A 65 14.87 -14.09 5.37
CA LEU A 65 14.20 -14.70 4.20
C LEU A 65 12.84 -14.04 3.92
N LYS A 66 12.15 -13.65 5.00
CA LYS A 66 10.91 -12.87 4.98
C LYS A 66 11.02 -11.54 4.22
N ARG A 67 12.21 -10.91 4.22
CA ARG A 67 12.50 -9.66 3.49
C ARG A 67 12.33 -9.82 1.98
N PHE A 68 12.91 -10.88 1.42
CA PHE A 68 12.87 -11.11 -0.02
C PHE A 68 11.45 -11.40 -0.49
N LEU A 69 10.67 -12.17 0.28
CA LEU A 69 9.28 -12.48 -0.03
C LEU A 69 8.39 -11.23 0.01
N ASP A 70 8.50 -10.43 1.07
CA ASP A 70 7.75 -9.18 1.21
C ASP A 70 8.11 -8.17 0.08
N ASP A 71 9.39 -8.10 -0.32
CA ASP A 71 9.85 -7.27 -1.46
C ASP A 71 9.31 -7.77 -2.81
N PHE A 72 9.31 -9.09 -3.05
CA PHE A 72 8.72 -9.66 -4.26
C PHE A 72 7.21 -9.42 -4.32
N ASP A 73 6.51 -9.58 -3.20
CA ASP A 73 5.07 -9.32 -3.12
C ASP A 73 4.76 -7.84 -3.32
N TYR A 74 5.58 -6.93 -2.80
CA TYR A 74 5.44 -5.49 -3.05
C TYR A 74 5.69 -5.15 -4.52
N ILE A 75 6.78 -5.63 -5.12
CA ILE A 75 7.08 -5.40 -6.54
C ILE A 75 5.96 -5.96 -7.42
N ARG A 76 5.44 -7.14 -7.09
CA ARG A 76 4.30 -7.75 -7.79
C ARG A 76 3.04 -6.89 -7.66
N LEU A 77 2.73 -6.40 -6.46
CA LEU A 77 1.59 -5.53 -6.21
C LEU A 77 1.64 -4.26 -7.07
N ILE A 78 2.81 -3.62 -7.16
CA ILE A 78 3.01 -2.45 -8.01
C ILE A 78 2.86 -2.82 -9.49
N ASN A 79 3.52 -3.90 -9.94
CA ASN A 79 3.51 -4.30 -11.35
C ASN A 79 2.13 -4.74 -11.85
N ASP A 80 1.32 -5.42 -11.03
CA ASP A 80 -0.03 -5.83 -11.43
C ASP A 80 -0.96 -4.64 -11.68
N LYS A 81 -0.65 -3.45 -11.16
CA LYS A 81 -1.43 -2.22 -11.36
C LYS A 81 -0.86 -1.29 -12.42
N VAL A 82 0.39 -1.51 -12.85
CA VAL A 82 1.06 -0.75 -13.92
C VAL A 82 0.85 -1.39 -15.30
N LYS A 83 0.16 -2.53 -15.39
CA LYS A 83 -0.20 -3.16 -16.68
C LYS A 83 -0.99 -2.16 -17.55
N TYR A 84 -0.34 -1.74 -18.63
CA TYR A 84 -0.84 -0.83 -19.67
C TYR A 84 -2.08 -1.37 -20.37
#